data_AF-A0A349XNS2-F1
#
_entry.id   AF-A0A349XNS2-F1
#
_cell.length_a   1.000
_cell.length_b   1.000
_cell.length_c   1.000
_cell.angle_alpha   90.00
_cell.angle_beta   90.00
_cell.angle_gamma   90.00
#
_symmetry.space_group_name_H-M   'P 1'
#
loop_
_entity.id
_entity.type
_entity.pdbx_description
1 polymer ?
#
loop_
_entity_poly.entity_id
_entity_poly.type
_entity_poly.pdbx_seq_one_letter_code
_entity_poly.pdbx_strand_id
1 'polypeptide(L)'
;GTNAAHNLPLTGNPSRDEAARQAFNDAARALFVPPGDIDDAVSEIAIYERQGRVPESKHPLASRNPAAPHLPEPDWSQEGYPSDCAMHAIDRWFVRVVDANPGLRPRVGNPDELRSNHMGATLDRLRHRVNQSEPGVADAVDGAVITALNEEAVAGAALANKGGINLIVSYEAFAMKMLGGLRQEIIFSRHQREAGKTPGWISVPLV
;
A
#
# COMPACT_ATOMS: atom_id res chain seq x y z
N GLY A 1 15.34 -4.10 28.18
CA GLY A 1 16.28 -3.71 27.10
C GLY A 1 16.89 -2.37 27.46
N THR A 2 18.14 -2.13 27.07
CA THR A 2 18.85 -0.84 27.23
C THR A 2 19.04 -0.17 25.86
N ASN A 3 19.34 1.14 25.82
CA ASN A 3 19.60 1.86 24.56
C ASN A 3 20.75 1.27 23.73
N ALA A 4 21.71 0.60 24.37
CA ALA A 4 22.81 -0.07 23.67
C ALA A 4 22.33 -1.17 22.71
N ALA A 5 21.15 -1.75 22.94
CA ALA A 5 20.55 -2.75 22.06
C ALA A 5 19.89 -2.18 20.80
N HIS A 6 19.84 -0.85 20.62
CA HIS A 6 19.24 -0.20 19.44
C HIS A 6 20.12 -0.34 18.18
N ASN A 7 21.42 -0.54 18.35
CA ASN A 7 22.38 -0.75 17.27
C ASN A 7 23.31 -1.92 17.65
N LEU A 8 24.53 -1.99 17.10
CA LEU A 8 25.52 -2.97 17.52
C LEU A 8 25.87 -2.78 19.01
N PRO A 9 25.52 -3.73 19.91
CA PRO A 9 25.75 -3.57 21.35
C PRO A 9 27.21 -3.81 21.74
N LEU A 10 28.06 -4.17 20.78
CA LEU A 10 29.49 -4.39 20.98
C LEU A 10 30.22 -3.05 21.07
N THR A 11 31.04 -2.90 22.09
CA THR A 11 31.83 -1.68 22.36
C THR A 11 33.02 -1.50 21.42
N GLY A 12 33.32 -2.49 20.56
CA GLY A 12 34.45 -2.51 19.64
C GLY A 12 34.23 -3.45 18.46
N ASN A 13 35.19 -3.49 17.53
CA ASN A 13 35.15 -4.38 16.37
C ASN A 13 35.80 -5.74 16.72
N PRO A 14 35.07 -6.87 16.72
CA PRO A 14 35.59 -8.20 17.07
C PRO A 14 36.81 -8.67 16.25
N SER A 15 37.02 -8.12 15.06
CA SER A 15 38.20 -8.45 14.24
C SER A 15 39.50 -7.84 14.78
N ARG A 16 39.41 -6.80 15.62
CA ARG A 16 40.56 -6.01 16.12
C ARG A 16 40.60 -5.86 17.64
N ASP A 17 39.50 -6.16 18.33
CA ASP A 17 39.36 -6.02 19.78
C ASP A 17 38.97 -7.38 20.40
N GLU A 18 39.85 -7.90 21.25
CA GLU A 18 39.66 -9.18 21.93
C GLU A 18 38.44 -9.17 22.87
N ALA A 19 38.24 -8.08 23.63
CA ALA A 19 37.13 -7.98 24.57
C ALA A 19 35.79 -7.97 23.82
N ALA A 20 35.73 -7.24 22.70
CA ALA A 20 34.54 -7.23 21.83
C ALA A 20 34.28 -8.62 21.20
N ARG A 21 35.33 -9.33 20.80
CA ARG A 21 35.22 -10.70 20.26
C ARG A 21 34.75 -11.69 21.30
N GLN A 22 35.29 -11.63 22.51
CA GLN A 22 34.88 -12.50 23.61
C GLN A 22 33.41 -12.27 23.96
N ALA A 23 32.99 -11.00 24.09
CA ALA A 23 31.60 -10.64 24.34
C ALA A 23 30.64 -11.18 23.25
N PHE A 24 31.03 -11.07 21.97
CA PHE A 24 30.25 -11.64 20.86
C PHE A 24 30.14 -13.17 20.95
N ASN A 25 31.26 -13.87 21.17
CA ASN A 25 31.29 -15.33 21.22
C ASN A 25 30.49 -15.88 22.40
N ASP A 26 30.56 -15.22 23.56
CA ASP A 26 29.80 -15.64 24.75
C ASP A 26 28.30 -15.44 24.54
N ALA A 27 27.88 -14.32 23.94
CA ALA A 27 26.48 -14.07 23.59
C ALA A 27 25.97 -15.05 22.52
N ALA A 28 26.77 -15.30 21.47
CA ALA A 28 26.41 -16.24 20.40
C ALA A 28 26.27 -17.67 20.95
N ARG A 29 27.16 -18.09 21.86
CA ARG A 29 27.09 -19.41 22.52
C ARG A 29 25.84 -19.56 23.37
N ALA A 30 25.42 -18.50 24.06
CA ALA A 30 24.19 -18.51 24.87
C ALA A 30 22.91 -18.60 24.02
N LEU A 31 22.95 -18.13 22.76
CA LEU A 31 21.82 -18.17 21.83
C LEU A 31 21.87 -19.35 20.85
N PHE A 32 22.96 -20.12 20.85
CA PHE A 32 23.15 -21.19 19.89
C PHE A 32 22.15 -22.32 20.12
N VAL A 33 21.40 -22.65 19.08
CA VAL A 33 20.55 -23.83 19.00
C VAL A 33 21.10 -24.71 17.86
N PRO A 34 21.32 -26.01 18.08
CA PRO A 34 21.73 -26.92 17.02
C PRO A 34 20.76 -26.86 15.83
N PRO A 35 21.26 -26.92 14.57
CA PRO A 35 20.39 -26.88 13.39
C PRO A 35 19.29 -27.96 13.38
N GLY A 36 19.58 -29.17 13.87
CA GLY A 36 18.58 -30.25 13.97
C GLY A 36 17.42 -29.90 14.89
N ASP A 37 17.69 -29.31 16.05
CA ASP A 37 16.65 -28.87 16.98
C ASP A 37 15.78 -27.75 16.38
N ILE A 38 16.36 -26.88 15.54
CA ILE A 38 15.61 -25.86 14.79
C ILE A 38 14.70 -26.53 13.75
N ASP A 39 15.22 -27.49 12.98
CA ASP A 39 14.46 -28.20 11.95
C ASP A 39 13.27 -28.97 12.56
N ASP A 40 13.47 -29.62 13.71
CA ASP A 40 12.43 -30.30 14.46
C ASP A 40 11.36 -29.30 14.93
N ALA A 41 11.77 -28.17 15.52
CA ALA A 41 10.84 -27.13 15.98
C ALA A 41 10.05 -26.50 14.83
N VAL A 42 10.69 -26.24 13.69
CA VAL A 42 10.02 -25.74 12.48
C VAL A 42 8.99 -26.76 12.00
N SER A 43 9.33 -28.05 11.97
CA SER A 43 8.44 -29.13 11.52
C SER A 43 7.16 -29.25 12.36
N GLU A 44 7.23 -28.96 13.65
CA GLU A 44 6.08 -28.94 14.55
C GLU A 44 5.14 -27.73 14.30
N ILE A 45 5.66 -26.59 13.86
CA ILE A 45 4.90 -25.34 13.67
C ILE A 45 4.43 -25.16 12.22
N ALA A 46 5.25 -25.57 11.25
CA ALA A 46 5.05 -25.40 9.81
C ALA A 46 4.06 -26.42 9.21
N ILE A 47 2.94 -26.66 9.89
CA ILE A 47 1.93 -27.68 9.57
C ILE A 47 0.93 -27.23 8.49
N TYR A 48 1.40 -26.51 7.47
CA TYR A 48 0.59 -25.90 6.40
C TYR A 48 -0.37 -26.91 5.74
N GLU A 49 0.13 -28.11 5.42
CA GLU A 49 -0.64 -29.18 4.79
C GLU A 49 -1.78 -29.68 5.69
N ARG A 50 -1.50 -29.89 6.98
CA ARG A 50 -2.51 -30.31 7.97
C ARG A 50 -3.60 -29.25 8.15
N GLN A 51 -3.23 -27.97 8.02
CA GLN A 51 -4.13 -26.83 8.08
C GLN A 51 -4.83 -26.55 6.74
N GLY A 52 -4.50 -27.26 5.66
CA GLY A 52 -5.07 -27.03 4.33
C GLY A 52 -4.75 -25.65 3.75
N ARG A 53 -3.60 -25.06 4.11
CA ARG A 53 -3.18 -23.73 3.65
C ARG A 53 -1.82 -23.77 2.96
N VAL A 54 -1.53 -22.73 2.17
CA VAL A 54 -0.20 -22.52 1.59
C VAL A 54 0.72 -21.79 2.58
N PRO A 55 2.04 -21.90 2.45
CA PRO A 55 2.98 -21.02 3.15
C PRO A 55 2.68 -19.54 2.88
N GLU A 56 2.94 -18.67 3.85
CA GLU A 56 2.70 -17.23 3.78
C GLU A 56 3.42 -16.60 2.58
N SER A 57 4.63 -17.08 2.28
CA SER A 57 5.43 -16.66 1.11
C SER A 57 4.76 -16.98 -0.24
N LYS A 58 3.83 -17.93 -0.27
CA LYS A 58 3.03 -18.31 -1.45
C LYS A 58 1.58 -17.81 -1.36
N HIS A 59 1.21 -17.10 -0.30
CA HIS A 59 -0.14 -16.57 -0.16
C HIS A 59 -0.39 -15.50 -1.25
N PRO A 60 -1.60 -15.42 -1.85
CA PRO A 60 -1.91 -14.41 -2.88
C PRO A 60 -1.73 -12.95 -2.44
N LEU A 61 -1.63 -12.68 -1.13
CA LEU A 61 -1.28 -11.36 -0.60
C LEU A 61 0.21 -11.01 -0.83
N ALA A 62 1.09 -12.01 -0.86
CA ALA A 62 2.52 -11.83 -1.10
C ALA A 62 2.88 -11.65 -2.58
N SER A 63 1.98 -12.07 -3.48
CA SER A 63 2.16 -12.05 -4.94
C SER A 63 0.96 -11.44 -5.67
N ARG A 64 0.47 -10.29 -5.17
CA ARG A 64 -0.66 -9.59 -5.80
C ARG A 64 -0.34 -9.22 -7.24
N ASN A 65 -1.15 -9.75 -8.15
CA ASN A 65 -1.07 -9.51 -9.59
C ASN A 65 -2.49 -9.44 -10.16
N PRO A 66 -3.27 -8.37 -9.88
CA PRO A 66 -4.60 -8.19 -10.44
C PRO A 66 -4.56 -8.16 -11.97
N ALA A 67 -5.70 -8.46 -12.60
CA ALA A 67 -5.85 -8.30 -14.04
C ALA A 67 -5.62 -6.84 -14.44
N ALA A 68 -5.07 -6.62 -15.64
CA ALA A 68 -4.93 -5.28 -16.19
C ALA A 68 -6.32 -4.63 -16.31
N PRO A 69 -6.48 -3.36 -15.88
CA PRO A 69 -7.76 -2.69 -15.96
C PRO A 69 -8.13 -2.42 -17.42
N HIS A 70 -9.40 -2.58 -17.75
CA HIS A 70 -9.97 -2.07 -18.99
C HIS A 70 -10.07 -0.54 -18.88
N LEU A 71 -9.33 0.18 -19.72
CA LEU A 71 -9.33 1.64 -19.75
C LEU A 71 -10.23 2.12 -20.90
N PRO A 72 -11.41 2.69 -20.61
CA PRO A 72 -12.27 3.24 -21.65
C PRO A 72 -11.62 4.44 -22.33
N GLU A 73 -11.93 4.65 -23.61
CA GLU A 73 -11.46 5.84 -24.33
C GLU A 73 -11.97 7.12 -23.65
N PRO A 74 -11.11 8.10 -23.34
CA PRO A 74 -11.52 9.38 -22.79
C PRO A 74 -12.44 10.17 -23.73
N ASP A 75 -13.34 10.96 -23.15
CA ASP A 75 -14.14 11.92 -23.92
C ASP A 75 -13.28 13.17 -24.18
N TRP A 76 -12.42 13.08 -25.20
CA TRP A 76 -11.49 14.14 -25.58
C TRP A 76 -12.23 15.44 -25.92
N SER A 77 -11.79 16.55 -25.32
CA SER A 77 -12.30 17.87 -25.67
C SER A 77 -11.93 18.23 -27.11
N GLN A 78 -12.88 18.86 -27.82
CA GLN A 78 -12.67 19.34 -29.18
C GLN A 78 -12.72 20.87 -29.22
N GLU A 79 -12.19 21.44 -30.29
CA GLU A 79 -12.30 22.87 -30.56
C GLU A 79 -13.77 23.29 -30.60
N GLY A 80 -14.11 24.38 -29.88
CA GLY A 80 -15.48 24.87 -29.76
C GLY A 80 -16.32 24.26 -28.63
N TYR A 81 -15.79 23.30 -27.87
CA TYR A 81 -16.47 22.83 -26.65
C TYR A 81 -16.48 23.94 -25.57
N PRO A 82 -17.50 23.98 -24.71
CA PRO A 82 -17.51 24.87 -23.55
C PRO A 82 -16.26 24.64 -22.68
N SER A 83 -15.74 25.72 -22.10
CA SER A 83 -14.65 25.62 -21.13
C SER A 83 -15.08 24.77 -19.93
N ASP A 84 -14.28 23.78 -19.59
CA ASP A 84 -14.46 22.89 -18.44
C ASP A 84 -13.11 22.71 -17.73
N CYS A 85 -13.11 22.42 -16.44
CA CYS A 85 -11.86 22.18 -15.71
C CYS A 85 -11.33 20.77 -15.99
N ALA A 86 -10.02 20.61 -16.05
CA ALA A 86 -9.38 19.31 -16.32
C ALA A 86 -9.79 18.23 -15.30
N MET A 87 -10.04 18.64 -14.05
CA MET A 87 -10.48 17.73 -13.00
C MET A 87 -11.85 17.13 -13.25
N HIS A 88 -12.80 17.86 -13.86
CA HIS A 88 -14.08 17.25 -14.24
C HIS A 88 -13.92 16.17 -15.32
N ALA A 89 -12.95 16.31 -16.22
CA ALA A 89 -12.65 15.26 -17.20
C ALA A 89 -12.05 14.01 -16.51
N ILE A 90 -11.12 14.21 -15.58
CA ILE A 90 -10.55 13.12 -14.76
C ILE A 90 -11.65 12.44 -13.93
N ASP A 91 -12.52 13.20 -13.30
CA ASP A 91 -13.62 12.73 -12.47
C ASP A 91 -14.57 11.80 -13.25
N ARG A 92 -15.08 12.28 -14.38
CA ARG A 92 -15.97 11.49 -15.25
C ARG A 92 -15.27 10.25 -15.80
N TRP A 93 -14.02 10.38 -16.22
CA TRP A 93 -13.28 9.26 -16.79
C TRP A 93 -12.95 8.20 -15.73
N PHE A 94 -12.57 8.60 -14.52
CA PHE A 94 -12.28 7.66 -13.43
C PHE A 94 -13.51 6.85 -13.03
N VAL A 95 -14.70 7.46 -12.99
CA VAL A 95 -15.97 6.74 -12.80
C VAL A 95 -16.16 5.67 -13.89
N ARG A 96 -15.93 6.01 -15.16
CA ARG A 96 -16.00 5.05 -16.27
C ARG A 96 -14.98 3.92 -16.14
N VAL A 97 -13.76 4.20 -15.68
CA VAL A 97 -12.74 3.18 -15.39
C VAL A 97 -13.21 2.24 -14.28
N VAL A 98 -13.78 2.76 -13.19
CA VAL A 98 -14.32 1.93 -12.12
C VAL A 98 -15.46 1.03 -12.64
N ASP A 99 -16.41 1.61 -13.37
CA ASP A 99 -17.58 0.88 -13.87
C ASP A 99 -17.21 -0.19 -14.92
N ALA A 100 -16.17 0.06 -15.71
CA ALA A 100 -15.62 -0.91 -16.66
C ALA A 100 -14.88 -2.08 -15.98
N ASN A 101 -14.57 -1.98 -14.69
CA ASN A 101 -13.75 -2.95 -13.95
C ASN A 101 -14.40 -3.42 -12.64
N PRO A 102 -15.59 -4.05 -12.68
CA PRO A 102 -16.31 -4.45 -11.46
C PRO A 102 -15.56 -5.49 -10.60
N GLY A 103 -14.60 -6.22 -11.20
CA GLY A 103 -13.75 -7.18 -10.49
C GLY A 103 -12.57 -6.55 -9.74
N LEU A 104 -12.29 -5.26 -9.94
CA LEU A 104 -11.18 -4.55 -9.29
C LEU A 104 -11.74 -3.62 -8.23
N ARG A 105 -11.38 -3.85 -6.97
CA ARG A 105 -11.87 -3.06 -5.84
C ARG A 105 -11.37 -1.61 -5.94
N PRO A 106 -12.24 -0.59 -6.05
CA PRO A 106 -11.82 0.80 -6.06
C PRO A 106 -11.42 1.27 -4.66
N ARG A 107 -10.45 2.18 -4.59
CA ARG A 107 -10.06 2.87 -3.36
C ARG A 107 -9.56 4.27 -3.68
N VAL A 108 -10.22 5.28 -3.12
CA VAL A 108 -9.80 6.68 -3.28
C VAL A 108 -9.31 7.22 -1.95
N GLY A 109 -8.07 7.72 -1.92
CA GLY A 109 -7.54 8.47 -0.78
C GLY A 109 -7.99 9.92 -0.85
N ASN A 110 -8.69 10.40 0.18
CA ASN A 110 -9.32 11.71 0.22
C ASN A 110 -9.03 12.45 1.53
N PRO A 111 -8.15 13.47 1.57
CA PRO A 111 -7.94 14.28 2.77
C PRO A 111 -9.08 15.28 3.06
N ASP A 112 -10.33 14.90 2.75
CA ASP A 112 -11.55 15.72 2.75
C ASP A 112 -11.59 16.84 1.70
N GLU A 113 -11.03 16.57 0.53
CA GLU A 113 -10.83 17.56 -0.54
C GLU A 113 -11.42 17.13 -1.89
N LEU A 114 -12.13 15.99 -2.00
CA LEU A 114 -12.63 15.50 -3.30
C LEU A 114 -13.54 16.51 -4.02
N ARG A 115 -14.56 17.05 -3.32
CA ARG A 115 -15.50 18.00 -3.97
C ARG A 115 -14.81 19.31 -4.32
N SER A 116 -13.90 19.80 -3.48
CA SER A 116 -13.16 21.03 -3.75
C SER A 116 -12.14 20.87 -4.88
N ASN A 117 -11.63 19.66 -5.09
CA ASN A 117 -10.84 19.28 -6.27
C ASN A 117 -11.69 18.85 -7.48
N HIS A 118 -12.99 19.18 -7.50
CA HIS A 118 -13.90 18.91 -8.62
C HIS A 118 -14.11 17.42 -8.95
N MET A 119 -13.95 16.53 -7.96
CA MET A 119 -14.13 15.07 -8.09
C MET A 119 -15.50 14.62 -7.53
N GLY A 120 -16.56 15.33 -7.92
CA GLY A 120 -17.92 15.13 -7.37
C GLY A 120 -18.55 13.81 -7.80
N ALA A 121 -18.44 13.43 -9.07
CA ALA A 121 -19.04 12.21 -9.61
C ALA A 121 -18.37 10.96 -9.00
N THR A 122 -17.06 11.00 -8.81
CA THR A 122 -16.31 9.95 -8.11
C THR A 122 -16.82 9.79 -6.68
N LEU A 123 -17.02 10.89 -5.96
CA LEU A 123 -17.54 10.83 -4.60
C LEU A 123 -18.97 10.27 -4.56
N ASP A 124 -19.86 10.73 -5.44
CA ASP A 124 -21.24 10.26 -5.47
C ASP A 124 -21.32 8.76 -5.83
N ARG A 125 -20.44 8.30 -6.73
CA ARG A 125 -20.37 6.90 -7.18
C ARG A 125 -19.76 5.96 -6.15
N LEU A 126 -18.70 6.40 -5.46
CA LEU A 126 -17.88 5.54 -4.60
C LEU A 126 -18.20 5.69 -3.11
N ARG A 127 -18.74 6.85 -2.72
CA ARG A 127 -19.16 7.24 -1.37
C ARG A 127 -18.03 7.23 -0.33
N HIS A 128 -18.13 8.12 0.65
CA HIS A 128 -17.29 8.06 1.84
C HIS A 128 -17.48 6.73 2.56
N ARG A 129 -16.39 6.09 2.94
CA ARG A 129 -16.43 4.93 3.82
C ARG A 129 -16.63 5.40 5.26
N VAL A 130 -17.73 4.99 5.87
CA VAL A 130 -18.10 5.34 7.25
C VAL A 130 -18.45 4.09 8.04
N ASN A 131 -18.51 4.19 9.36
CA ASN A 131 -19.01 3.07 10.19
C ASN A 131 -20.55 3.03 10.25
N GLN A 132 -21.18 4.18 10.09
CA GLN A 132 -22.62 4.36 10.08
C GLN A 132 -22.96 5.42 9.02
N SER A 133 -23.86 5.09 8.10
CA SER A 133 -24.28 5.96 7.00
C SER A 133 -25.40 6.90 7.45
N GLU A 134 -25.35 8.14 6.97
CA GLU A 134 -26.38 9.15 7.21
C GLU A 134 -27.27 9.34 5.97
N PRO A 135 -28.61 9.41 6.12
CA PRO A 135 -29.51 9.62 4.99
C PRO A 135 -29.21 10.93 4.24
N GLY A 136 -29.05 10.83 2.91
CA GLY A 136 -28.83 11.99 2.05
C GLY A 136 -27.37 12.45 1.95
N VAL A 137 -26.45 11.80 2.66
CA VAL A 137 -25.00 12.02 2.54
C VAL A 137 -24.42 11.03 1.53
N ALA A 138 -23.40 11.43 0.78
CA ALA A 138 -22.68 10.55 -0.13
C ALA A 138 -21.73 9.62 0.65
N ASP A 139 -22.26 8.81 1.54
CA ASP A 139 -21.53 7.87 2.40
C ASP A 139 -22.13 6.45 2.36
N ALA A 140 -21.32 5.47 2.76
CA ALA A 140 -21.74 4.08 2.92
C ALA A 140 -20.73 3.29 3.78
N VAL A 141 -21.20 2.22 4.42
CA VAL A 141 -20.33 1.31 5.19
C VAL A 141 -19.30 0.62 4.30
N ASP A 142 -19.69 0.30 3.08
CA ASP A 142 -18.86 -0.30 2.06
C ASP A 142 -18.23 0.72 1.09
N GLY A 143 -18.31 2.02 1.43
CA GLY A 143 -17.73 3.10 0.64
C GLY A 143 -16.26 2.87 0.25
N ALA A 144 -15.92 3.39 -0.93
CA ALA A 144 -14.61 3.24 -1.54
C ALA A 144 -13.71 4.48 -1.34
N VAL A 145 -14.28 5.64 -0.98
CA VAL A 145 -13.51 6.84 -0.63
C VAL A 145 -13.12 6.79 0.85
N ILE A 146 -11.82 6.70 1.13
CA ILE A 146 -11.29 6.76 2.50
C ILE A 146 -10.96 8.20 2.83
N THR A 147 -11.66 8.72 3.82
CA THR A 147 -11.50 10.10 4.26
C THR A 147 -10.89 10.17 5.65
N ALA A 148 -9.84 10.97 5.76
CA ALA A 148 -9.23 11.40 7.01
C ALA A 148 -8.53 12.73 6.74
N LEU A 149 -8.58 13.69 7.67
CA LEU A 149 -7.80 14.93 7.60
C LEU A 149 -6.30 14.66 7.88
N ASN A 150 -5.73 13.72 7.13
CA ASN A 150 -4.36 13.26 7.22
C ASN A 150 -3.96 12.62 5.88
N GLU A 151 -3.05 13.29 5.18
CA GLU A 151 -2.58 12.94 3.85
C GLU A 151 -1.85 11.59 3.84
N GLU A 152 -1.05 11.29 4.87
CA GLU A 152 -0.34 10.02 4.99
C GLU A 152 -1.31 8.84 5.17
N ALA A 153 -2.35 9.01 5.98
CA ALA A 153 -3.34 7.97 6.25
C ALA A 153 -4.13 7.59 4.99
N VAL A 154 -4.60 8.59 4.23
CA VAL A 154 -5.37 8.36 3.01
C VAL A 154 -4.50 7.82 1.89
N ALA A 155 -3.24 8.27 1.79
CA ALA A 155 -2.26 7.70 0.87
C ALA A 155 -1.97 6.23 1.21
N GLY A 156 -1.75 5.92 2.50
CA GLY A 156 -1.55 4.56 2.97
C GLY A 156 -2.72 3.63 2.63
N ALA A 157 -3.95 4.11 2.75
CA ALA A 157 -5.14 3.34 2.40
C ALA A 157 -5.22 3.01 0.90
N ALA A 158 -4.91 3.98 0.02
CA ALA A 158 -4.87 3.75 -1.42
C ALA A 158 -3.69 2.84 -1.82
N LEU A 159 -2.50 3.09 -1.28
CA LEU A 159 -1.32 2.27 -1.53
C LEU A 159 -1.51 0.82 -1.07
N ALA A 160 -2.17 0.57 0.06
CA ALA A 160 -2.42 -0.79 0.55
C ALA A 160 -3.35 -1.62 -0.36
N ASN A 161 -4.14 -0.98 -1.24
CA ASN A 161 -5.06 -1.66 -2.14
C ASN A 161 -4.37 -2.16 -3.44
N LYS A 162 -3.33 -2.99 -3.26
CA LYS A 162 -2.52 -3.59 -4.35
C LYS A 162 -3.28 -4.47 -5.34
N GLY A 163 -4.48 -4.91 -4.98
CA GLY A 163 -5.32 -5.79 -5.80
C GLY A 163 -6.44 -5.08 -6.56
N GLY A 164 -6.45 -3.74 -6.60
CA GLY A 164 -7.55 -2.99 -7.17
C GLY A 164 -7.12 -1.68 -7.85
N ILE A 165 -8.12 -0.86 -8.19
CA ILE A 165 -7.92 0.45 -8.82
C ILE A 165 -7.89 1.51 -7.73
N ASN A 166 -6.95 2.44 -7.87
CA ASN A 166 -6.67 3.43 -6.84
C ASN A 166 -6.64 4.83 -7.44
N LEU A 167 -6.90 5.82 -6.61
CA LEU A 167 -6.66 7.24 -6.90
C LEU A 167 -6.40 7.96 -5.58
N ILE A 168 -5.49 8.91 -5.56
CA ILE A 168 -5.35 9.86 -4.47
C ILE A 168 -5.53 11.25 -5.07
N VAL A 169 -6.34 12.08 -4.44
CA VAL A 169 -6.55 13.48 -4.84
C VAL A 169 -6.24 14.37 -3.65
N SER A 170 -5.36 15.34 -3.83
CA SER A 170 -4.92 16.23 -2.76
C SER A 170 -4.52 17.59 -3.32
N TYR A 171 -4.65 18.64 -2.52
CA TYR A 171 -3.98 19.90 -2.82
C TYR A 171 -2.47 19.71 -2.85
N GLU A 172 -1.83 20.31 -3.86
CA GLU A 172 -0.40 20.16 -4.14
C GLU A 172 0.49 20.47 -2.93
N ALA A 173 0.20 21.55 -2.21
CA ALA A 173 0.98 21.96 -1.04
C ALA A 173 0.97 20.92 0.09
N PHE A 174 -0.09 20.11 0.17
CA PHE A 174 -0.28 19.10 1.20
C PHE A 174 0.13 17.69 0.74
N ALA A 175 0.09 17.41 -0.57
CA ALA A 175 0.56 16.17 -1.16
C ALA A 175 2.03 15.86 -0.77
N MET A 176 2.82 16.88 -0.46
CA MET A 176 4.20 16.75 0.04
C MET A 176 4.32 15.87 1.30
N LYS A 177 3.28 15.80 2.14
CA LYS A 177 3.27 14.93 3.33
C LYS A 177 3.21 13.44 2.96
N MET A 178 2.71 13.10 1.76
CA MET A 178 2.60 11.71 1.29
C MET A 178 3.93 11.16 0.76
N LEU A 179 4.93 12.01 0.52
CA LEU A 179 6.19 11.63 -0.13
C LEU A 179 6.92 10.49 0.57
N GLY A 180 6.87 10.45 1.91
CA GLY A 180 7.48 9.37 2.69
C GLY A 180 6.95 8.00 2.26
N GLY A 181 5.61 7.85 2.25
CA GLY A 181 4.94 6.61 1.84
C GLY A 181 5.15 6.27 0.37
N LEU A 182 4.99 7.25 -0.52
CA LEU A 182 5.18 7.06 -1.97
C LEU A 182 6.62 6.64 -2.30
N ARG A 183 7.61 7.22 -1.63
CA ARG A 183 9.02 6.84 -1.79
C ARG A 183 9.25 5.38 -1.37
N GLN A 184 8.68 4.95 -0.24
CA GLN A 184 8.80 3.55 0.19
C GLN A 184 8.17 2.59 -0.82
N GLU A 185 7.04 2.96 -1.41
CA GLU A 185 6.39 2.17 -2.47
C GLU A 185 7.28 1.99 -3.71
N ILE A 186 7.94 3.07 -4.15
CA ILE A 186 8.86 3.05 -5.30
C ILE A 186 10.10 2.20 -4.97
N ILE A 187 10.68 2.37 -3.78
CA ILE A 187 11.82 1.57 -3.32
C ILE A 187 11.44 0.09 -3.26
N PHE A 188 10.28 -0.24 -2.71
CA PHE A 188 9.79 -1.61 -2.63
C PHE A 188 9.61 -2.23 -4.03
N SER A 189 9.00 -1.48 -4.96
CA SER A 189 8.88 -1.88 -6.37
C SER A 189 10.23 -2.13 -7.02
N ARG A 190 11.21 -1.26 -6.76
CA ARG A 190 12.58 -1.39 -7.26
C ARG A 190 13.29 -2.62 -6.70
N HIS A 191 13.25 -2.83 -5.38
CA HIS A 191 13.88 -3.99 -4.75
C HIS A 191 13.28 -5.31 -5.24
N GLN A 192 11.97 -5.35 -5.53
CA GLN A 192 11.39 -6.53 -6.17
C GLN A 192 12.01 -6.80 -7.53
N ARG A 193 12.17 -5.78 -8.38
CA ARG A 193 12.82 -5.91 -9.68
C ARG A 193 14.28 -6.37 -9.55
N GLU A 194 15.02 -5.81 -8.61
CA GLU A 194 16.41 -6.20 -8.31
C GLU A 194 16.50 -7.66 -7.81
N ALA A 195 15.47 -8.13 -7.12
CA ALA A 195 15.32 -9.54 -6.70
C ALA A 195 14.70 -10.45 -7.79
N GLY A 196 14.58 -9.99 -9.05
CA GLY A 196 14.04 -10.78 -10.16
C GLY A 196 12.52 -10.97 -10.15
N LYS A 197 11.78 -10.17 -9.38
CA LYS A 197 10.31 -10.19 -9.30
C LYS A 197 9.71 -8.97 -9.99
N THR A 198 8.56 -9.13 -10.63
CA THR A 198 7.81 -8.01 -11.20
C THR A 198 6.81 -7.47 -10.17
N PRO A 199 6.81 -6.15 -9.88
CA PRO A 199 5.72 -5.52 -9.14
C PRO A 199 4.42 -5.69 -9.95
N GLY A 200 3.53 -6.57 -9.50
CA GLY A 200 2.34 -6.98 -10.25
C GLY A 200 1.11 -6.11 -10.05
N TRP A 201 1.16 -5.10 -9.18
CA TRP A 201 0.00 -4.26 -8.88
C TRP A 201 -0.19 -3.11 -9.86
N ILE A 202 -1.43 -2.62 -9.92
CA ILE A 202 -1.81 -1.44 -10.70
C ILE A 202 -1.24 -0.19 -10.03
N SER A 203 -0.67 0.72 -10.82
CA SER A 203 -0.15 2.00 -10.35
C SER A 203 -1.22 2.81 -9.60
N VAL A 204 -0.78 3.60 -8.62
CA VAL A 204 -1.65 4.51 -7.86
C VAL A 204 -1.41 5.93 -8.38
N PRO A 205 -2.34 6.52 -9.16
CA PRO A 205 -2.25 7.92 -9.55
C PRO A 205 -2.45 8.80 -8.31
N LEU A 206 -1.60 9.81 -8.17
CA LEU A 206 -1.76 10.92 -7.24
C LEU A 206 -1.96 12.18 -8.08
N VAL A 207 -3.07 12.87 -7.85
CA VAL A 207 -3.47 14.09 -8.53
C VAL A 207 -3.52 15.23 -7.53
#